data_AF-A0A3A0G4V8-F1
#
_entry.id   AF-A0A3A0G4V8-F1
#
_cell.length_a   1.000
_cell.length_b   1.000
_cell.length_c   1.000
_cell.angle_alpha   90.00
_cell.angle_beta   90.00
_cell.angle_gamma   90.00
#
_symmetry.space_group_name_H-M   'P 1'
#
loop_
_entity.id
_entity.type
_entity.pdbx_description
1 polymer ?
#
loop_
_entity_poly.entity_id
_entity_poly.type
_entity_poly.pdbx_seq_one_letter_code
_entity_poly.pdbx_strand_id
1 'polypeptide(L)' 'MDATDRPDPVQMRIFAAMTAAQKLALVERIRTEALALKEAWLRQQHAGEDEDAIRRRLRAWQLHGHARLD' A
#
# COMPACT_ATOMS: atom_id res chain seq x y z
N MET A 1 21.96 -3.13 5.78
CA MET A 1 21.12 -3.15 4.58
C MET A 1 21.35 -4.46 3.88
N ASP A 2 20.37 -5.36 3.93
CA ASP A 2 20.37 -6.60 3.17
C ASP A 2 20.35 -6.27 1.67
N ALA A 3 21.02 -7.06 0.83
CA ALA A 3 21.10 -6.83 -0.61
C ALA A 3 19.71 -6.98 -1.29
N THR A 4 18.76 -7.62 -0.61
CA THR A 4 17.35 -7.82 -1.00
C THR A 4 16.48 -6.57 -0.84
N ASP A 5 16.94 -5.58 -0.09
CA ASP A 5 16.18 -4.37 0.26
C ASP A 5 16.48 -3.19 -0.68
N ARG A 6 17.29 -3.44 -1.73
CA ARG A 6 17.58 -2.45 -2.77
C ARG A 6 16.55 -2.56 -3.89
N PRO A 7 15.97 -1.44 -4.36
CA PRO A 7 15.06 -1.48 -5.48
C PRO A 7 15.77 -2.04 -6.73
N ASP A 8 15.05 -2.88 -7.48
CA ASP A 8 15.58 -3.50 -8.70
C ASP A 8 16.11 -2.41 -9.67
N PRO A 9 17.37 -2.52 -10.16
CA PRO A 9 17.97 -1.51 -11.03
C PRO A 9 17.21 -1.26 -12.34
N VAL A 10 16.47 -2.25 -12.86
CA VAL A 10 15.58 -2.12 -14.02
C VAL A 10 14.37 -1.28 -13.64
N GLN A 11 13.72 -1.58 -12.51
CA GLN A 11 12.57 -0.81 -12.02
C GLN A 11 12.95 0.66 -11.78
N MET A 12 14.14 0.91 -11.23
CA MET A 12 14.61 2.27 -11.02
C MET A 12 14.82 3.05 -12.32
N ARG A 13 15.34 2.41 -13.38
CA ARG A 13 15.49 3.05 -14.69
C ARG A 13 14.14 3.37 -15.32
N ILE A 14 13.17 2.47 -15.21
CA ILE A 14 11.80 2.69 -15.69
C ILE A 14 11.20 3.89 -14.96
N PHE A 15 11.26 3.91 -13.62
CA PHE A 15 10.75 5.01 -12.82
C PHE A 15 11.44 6.35 -13.13
N ALA A 16 12.75 6.35 -13.33
CA ALA A 16 13.50 7.55 -13.70
C ALA A 16 13.05 8.14 -15.04
N ALA A 17 12.69 7.28 -16.01
CA ALA A 17 12.23 7.69 -17.34
C ALA A 17 10.77 8.16 -17.38
N MET A 18 9.97 7.96 -16.33
CA MET A 18 8.57 8.37 -16.28
C MET A 18 8.41 9.88 -16.15
N THR A 19 7.41 10.42 -16.84
CA THR A 19 6.94 11.81 -16.65
C THR A 19 6.29 11.99 -15.27
N ALA A 20 6.13 13.23 -14.83
CA ALA A 20 5.45 13.53 -13.57
C ALA A 20 4.01 12.97 -13.53
N ALA A 21 3.27 13.07 -14.63
CA ALA A 21 1.91 12.54 -14.73
C ALA A 21 1.88 11.01 -14.62
N GLN A 22 2.84 10.33 -15.26
CA GLN A 22 2.96 8.88 -15.15
C GLN A 22 3.31 8.44 -13.73
N LYS A 23 4.21 9.16 -13.05
CA LYS A 23 4.57 8.88 -11.65
C LYS A 23 3.37 9.06 -10.73
N LEU A 24 2.58 10.11 -10.92
CA LEU A 24 1.35 10.33 -10.15
C LEU A 24 0.37 9.18 -10.34
N ALA A 25 0.08 8.80 -11.59
CA ALA A 25 -0.81 7.68 -11.90
C ALA A 25 -0.32 6.34 -11.29
N LEU A 26 1.00 6.11 -11.30
CA LEU A 26 1.60 4.94 -10.66
C LEU A 26 1.39 4.96 -9.13
N VAL A 27 1.64 6.08 -8.47
CA VAL A 27 1.46 6.19 -7.01
C VAL A 27 -0.01 6.04 -6.62
N GLU A 28 -0.94 6.61 -7.38
CA GLU A 28 -2.39 6.44 -7.17
C GLU A 28 -2.81 4.98 -7.30
N ARG A 29 -2.26 4.27 -8.30
CA ARG A 29 -2.49 2.85 -8.49
C ARG A 29 -1.95 2.03 -7.32
N ILE A 30 -0.69 2.25 -6.92
CA ILE A 30 -0.06 1.56 -5.78
C ILE A 30 -0.89 1.78 -4.51
N ARG A 31 -1.34 3.01 -4.26
CA ARG A 31 -2.20 3.33 -3.11
C ARG A 31 -3.50 2.54 -3.15
N THR A 32 -4.17 2.50 -4.30
CA THR A 32 -5.44 1.78 -4.48
C THR A 32 -5.27 0.28 -4.24
N GLU A 33 -4.23 -0.32 -4.83
CA GLU A 33 -3.94 -1.75 -4.68
C GLU A 33 -3.57 -2.10 -3.23
N ALA A 34 -2.76 -1.27 -2.57
CA ALA A 34 -2.40 -1.47 -1.16
C ALA A 34 -3.63 -1.43 -0.23
N LEU A 35 -4.59 -0.55 -0.50
CA LEU A 35 -5.84 -0.48 0.26
C LEU A 35 -6.70 -1.72 0.06
N ALA A 36 -6.86 -2.16 -1.19
CA ALA A 36 -7.61 -3.37 -1.51
C ALA A 36 -7.00 -4.61 -0.83
N LEU A 37 -5.67 -4.73 -0.86
CA LEU A 37 -4.96 -5.81 -0.17
C LEU A 37 -5.16 -5.74 1.35
N LYS A 38 -5.05 -4.55 1.95
CA LYS A 38 -5.25 -4.39 3.40
C LYS A 38 -6.68 -4.73 3.81
N GLU A 39 -7.66 -4.31 3.02
CA GLU A 39 -9.07 -4.61 3.24
C GLU A 39 -9.36 -6.11 3.14
N ALA A 40 -8.84 -6.79 2.11
CA ALA A 40 -8.97 -8.24 1.96
C ALA A 40 -8.33 -8.99 3.14
N TRP A 41 -7.15 -8.55 3.60
CA TRP A 41 -6.51 -9.08 4.79
C TRP A 41 -7.35 -8.88 6.04
N LEU A 42 -7.95 -7.68 6.23
CA LEU A 42 -8.83 -7.40 7.36
C LEU A 42 -10.08 -8.31 7.35
N ARG A 43 -10.71 -8.51 6.18
CA ARG A 43 -11.83 -9.45 6.04
C ARG A 43 -11.45 -10.88 6.41
N GLN A 44 -10.26 -11.32 6.00
CA GLN A 44 -9.76 -12.65 6.34
C GLN A 44 -9.53 -12.81 7.85
N GLN A 45 -8.95 -11.80 8.51
CA GLN A 45 -8.67 -11.83 9.96
C GLN A 45 -9.94 -11.63 10.82
N HIS A 46 -10.96 -10.98 10.28
CA HIS A 46 -12.18 -10.61 10.97
C HIS A 46 -13.43 -11.10 10.21
N ALA A 47 -13.48 -12.38 9.86
CA ALA A 47 -14.51 -12.97 8.99
C ALA A 47 -15.96 -12.88 9.50
N GLY A 48 -16.18 -12.49 10.76
CA GLY A 48 -17.50 -12.26 11.37
C GLY A 48 -17.85 -10.80 11.63
N GLU A 49 -16.96 -9.85 11.30
CA GLU A 49 -17.25 -8.42 11.44
C GLU A 49 -18.08 -7.90 10.27
N ASP A 50 -18.92 -6.89 10.54
CA ASP A 50 -19.64 -6.18 9.49
C ASP A 50 -18.71 -5.28 8.65
N GLU A 51 -19.18 -4.90 7.45
CA GLU A 51 -18.43 -4.07 6.51
C GLU A 51 -18.14 -2.65 7.05
N ASP A 52 -18.92 -2.14 8.01
CA ASP A 52 -18.65 -0.84 8.64
C ASP A 52 -17.45 -0.94 9.60
N ALA A 53 -17.32 -2.04 10.33
CA ALA A 53 -16.20 -2.34 11.22
C ALA A 53 -14.90 -2.51 10.44
N ILE A 54 -14.94 -3.26 9.32
CA ILE A 54 -13.81 -3.39 8.40
C ILE A 54 -13.38 -2.02 7.87
N ARG A 55 -14.32 -1.17 7.43
CA ARG A 55 -14.03 0.19 6.96
C ARG A 55 -13.43 1.09 8.03
N ARG A 56 -13.91 1.02 9.28
CA ARG A 56 -13.32 1.75 10.42
C ARG A 56 -11.87 1.33 10.67
N ARG A 57 -11.57 0.03 10.63
CA ARG A 57 -10.21 -0.51 10.79
C ARG A 57 -9.29 -0.09 9.65
N LEU A 58 -9.76 -0.14 8.41
CA LEU A 58 -9.01 0.32 7.25
C LEU A 58 -8.67 1.81 7.38
N ARG A 59 -9.64 2.63 7.79
CA ARG A 59 -9.42 4.06 8.04
C ARG A 59 -8.42 4.32 9.17
N ALA A 60 -8.51 3.58 10.27
CA ALA A 60 -7.54 3.67 11.35
C ALA A 60 -6.12 3.31 10.88
N TRP A 61 -5.99 2.27 10.05
CA TRP A 61 -4.71 1.92 9.43
C TRP A 61 -4.18 2.99 8.48
N GLN A 62 -5.03 3.62 7.67
CA GLN A 62 -4.63 4.74 6.80
C GLN A 62 -4.10 5.94 7.59
N LEU A 63 -4.68 6.22 8.76
CA LEU A 63 -4.32 7.37 9.60
C LEU A 63 -3.09 7.11 10.48
N HIS A 64 -2.92 5.87 10.95
CA HIS A 64 -1.94 5.53 11.98
C HIS A 64 -0.93 4.45 11.58
N GLY A 65 -1.00 3.93 10.34
CA GLY A 65 -0.14 2.86 9.83
C GLY A 65 1.35 3.20 9.79
N HIS A 66 1.72 4.47 9.97
CA HIS A 66 3.11 4.93 10.14
C HIS A 66 3.66 4.78 11.57
N ALA A 67 2.86 4.40 12.57
CA ALA A 67 3.26 4.44 13.98
C ALA A 67 4.11 3.24 14.46
N ARG A 68 4.47 2.29 13.60
CA ARG A 68 5.43 1.22 13.92
C ARG A 68 6.23 0.84 12.67
N LEU A 69 7.21 1.68 12.35
CA LEU A 69 8.39 1.26 11.59
C LEU A 69 9.64 1.53 12.46
N ASP A 70 9.52 1.18 13.74
CA ASP A 70 10.61 1.15 14.73
C ASP A 70 11.00 -0.31 14.96
#